data_AF-A0A1W6SP09-F1
#
_entry.id   AF-A0A1W6SP09-F1
#
_cell.length_a   1.000
_cell.length_b   1.000
_cell.length_c   1.000
_cell.angle_alpha   90.00
_cell.angle_beta   90.00
_cell.angle_gamma   90.00
#
_symmetry.space_group_name_H-M   'P 1'
#
loop_
_entity.id
_entity.type
_entity.pdbx_description
1 polymer ?
#
loop_
_entity_poly.entity_id
_entity_poly.type
_entity_poly.pdbx_seq_one_letter_code
_entity_poly.pdbx_strand_id
1 'polypeptide(L)'
;MEKPKRFRQTSPHRLEIREDAGYLVPLLVSLPLLAAGLGFIVPGLSMLQLGSAAETPLGSALIFFIIGLFLSAGGLFLLVVVVKIFSRYEIFIDVSQGIVQQTWGLQLFAPIRRKDFGLGDYRAIALRYWSGTTENGEPTLGVLLLGNTGGDIFLYDLPDYSQARDEAMFLTWFLSLPLEDLTKDHKTNAESPCPWPGYPIDSDRRNKRG
;
A
#
# COMPACT_ATOMS: atom_id res chain seq x y z
N MET A 1 14.93 -9.64 -13.65
CA MET A 1 14.55 -9.09 -12.34
C MET A 1 13.61 -10.10 -11.70
N GLU A 2 13.99 -10.65 -10.55
CA GLU A 2 13.15 -11.60 -9.81
C GLU A 2 11.98 -10.81 -9.21
N LYS A 3 10.74 -11.22 -9.48
CA LYS A 3 9.54 -10.55 -8.95
C LYS A 3 9.60 -10.67 -7.42
N PRO A 4 9.53 -9.57 -6.65
CA PRO A 4 9.54 -9.67 -5.20
C PRO A 4 8.42 -10.61 -4.74
N LYS A 5 8.75 -11.55 -3.85
CA LYS A 5 7.76 -12.45 -3.28
C LYS A 5 6.87 -11.64 -2.33
N ARG A 6 5.58 -11.54 -2.68
CA ARG A 6 4.52 -10.89 -1.89
C ARG A 6 4.38 -11.50 -0.49
N PHE A 7 4.56 -12.81 -0.41
CA PHE A 7 4.59 -13.56 0.83
C PHE A 7 6.00 -13.70 1.36
N ARG A 8 6.20 -13.24 2.58
CA ARG A 8 7.43 -13.46 3.32
C ARG A 8 7.11 -14.21 4.61
N GLN A 9 7.44 -15.48 4.63
CA GLN A 9 7.35 -16.27 5.86
C GLN A 9 8.53 -15.92 6.76
N THR A 10 8.27 -15.29 7.91
CA THR A 10 9.31 -14.90 8.87
C THR A 10 9.56 -15.99 9.91
N SER A 11 8.54 -16.80 10.20
CA SER A 11 8.62 -18.00 11.03
C SER A 11 7.65 -19.07 10.50
N PRO A 12 7.75 -20.34 10.93
CA PRO A 12 6.82 -21.38 10.52
C PRO A 12 5.33 -21.04 10.71
N HIS A 13 5.03 -20.19 11.69
CA HIS A 13 3.66 -19.78 12.05
C HIS A 13 3.36 -18.32 11.72
N ARG A 14 4.32 -17.58 11.15
CA ARG A 14 4.17 -16.15 10.90
C ARG A 14 4.41 -15.81 9.43
N LEU A 15 3.35 -15.34 8.79
CA LEU A 15 3.35 -14.86 7.43
C LEU A 15 3.26 -13.33 7.42
N GLU A 16 4.13 -12.71 6.65
CA GLU A 16 4.11 -11.28 6.36
C GLU A 16 3.67 -11.10 4.90
N ILE A 17 2.59 -10.36 4.71
CA ILE A 17 2.07 -9.97 3.40
C ILE A 17 2.46 -8.50 3.20
N ARG A 18 3.30 -8.26 2.19
CA ARG A 18 3.69 -6.91 1.79
C ARG A 18 3.05 -6.57 0.46
N GLU A 19 2.28 -5.49 0.46
CA GLU A 19 1.84 -4.89 -0.80
C GLU A 19 3.04 -4.15 -1.41
N ASP A 20 3.40 -4.53 -2.64
CA ASP A 20 4.52 -3.92 -3.35
C ASP A 20 4.25 -2.43 -3.49
N ALA A 21 5.20 -1.65 -3.01
CA ALA A 21 5.04 -0.23 -3.02
C ALA A 21 5.32 0.37 -4.38
N GLY A 22 4.42 1.25 -4.81
CA GLY A 22 4.73 2.25 -5.83
C GLY A 22 6.03 2.99 -5.49
N TYR A 23 6.82 3.24 -6.53
CA TYR A 23 8.15 3.82 -6.49
C TYR A 23 8.22 5.10 -5.61
N LEU A 24 9.33 5.31 -4.89
CA LEU A 24 9.67 6.54 -4.12
C LEU A 24 9.88 7.80 -4.99
N VAL A 25 9.82 7.64 -6.31
CA VAL A 25 10.02 8.70 -7.30
C VAL A 25 9.14 9.94 -7.09
N PRO A 26 7.84 9.87 -6.76
CA PRO A 26 7.02 11.07 -6.64
C PRO A 26 7.35 11.90 -5.37
N LEU A 27 7.92 11.28 -4.33
CA LEU A 27 8.42 12.03 -3.16
C LEU A 27 9.63 12.89 -3.53
N LEU A 28 10.54 12.34 -4.34
CA LEU A 28 11.75 13.03 -4.81
C LEU A 28 11.43 14.23 -5.72
N VAL A 29 10.26 14.25 -6.36
CA VAL A 29 9.82 15.34 -7.23
C VAL A 29 8.99 16.37 -6.47
N SER A 30 8.08 15.94 -5.58
CA SER A 30 7.20 16.86 -4.84
C SER A 30 7.94 17.80 -3.90
N LEU A 31 8.93 17.28 -3.16
CA LEU A 31 9.65 18.07 -2.17
C LEU A 31 10.46 19.24 -2.78
N PRO A 32 11.28 19.05 -3.83
CA PRO A 32 11.97 20.17 -4.46
C PRO A 32 11.02 21.13 -5.17
N LEU A 33 9.90 20.64 -5.72
CA LEU A 33 8.88 21.50 -6.34
C LEU A 33 8.23 22.44 -5.30
N LEU A 34 7.87 21.89 -4.14
CA LEU A 34 7.32 22.67 -3.03
C LEU A 34 8.35 23.69 -2.51
N ALA A 35 9.61 23.27 -2.34
CA ALA A 35 10.69 24.15 -1.89
C ALA A 35 10.95 25.30 -2.89
N ALA A 36 10.96 25.00 -4.19
CA ALA A 36 11.08 26.01 -5.23
C ALA A 36 9.92 27.02 -5.17
N GLY A 37 8.68 26.54 -5.03
CA GLY A 37 7.51 27.40 -4.90
C GLY A 37 7.60 28.37 -3.72
N LEU A 38 7.97 27.87 -2.54
CA LEU A 38 8.20 28.71 -1.36
C LEU A 38 9.34 29.72 -1.59
N GLY A 39 10.40 29.31 -2.28
CA GLY A 39 11.53 30.17 -2.66
C GLY A 39 11.14 31.34 -3.56
N PHE A 40 10.06 31.23 -4.34
CA PHE A 40 9.53 32.33 -5.16
C PHE A 40 8.49 33.19 -4.42
N ILE A 41 7.71 32.60 -3.49
CA ILE A 41 6.70 33.34 -2.71
C ILE A 41 7.36 34.37 -1.80
N VAL A 42 8.40 33.98 -1.04
CA VAL A 42 9.06 34.85 -0.05
C VAL A 42 9.61 36.16 -0.67
N PRO A 43 10.43 36.13 -1.75
CA PRO A 43 10.91 37.35 -2.38
C PRO A 43 9.79 38.14 -3.05
N GLY A 44 8.81 37.49 -3.68
CA GLY A 44 7.64 38.18 -4.25
C GLY A 44 6.86 38.97 -3.19
N LEU A 45 6.63 38.38 -2.01
CA LEU A 45 5.98 39.04 -0.88
C LEU A 45 6.81 40.20 -0.33
N SER A 46 8.12 40.00 -0.22
CA SER A 46 9.06 41.03 0.26
C SER A 46 9.08 42.25 -0.66
N MET A 47 9.08 42.03 -1.98
CA MET A 47 9.00 43.10 -2.99
C MET A 47 7.70 43.89 -2.91
N LEU A 48 6.58 43.24 -2.58
CA LEU A 48 5.28 43.91 -2.40
C LEU A 48 5.24 44.78 -1.13
N GLN A 49 5.91 44.37 -0.04
CA GLN A 49 5.95 45.12 1.21
C GLN A 49 6.91 46.31 1.18
N LEU A 50 8.00 46.21 0.43
CA LEU A 50 9.02 47.26 0.28
C LEU A 50 8.63 48.37 -0.69
N GLY A 51 7.33 48.54 -0.99
CA GLY A 51 6.77 49.49 -1.94
C GLY A 51 7.07 50.96 -1.60
N SER A 52 8.31 51.42 -1.79
CA SER A 52 8.67 52.84 -1.74
C SER A 52 10.10 53.18 -2.19
N ALA A 53 10.66 52.47 -3.18
CA ALA A 53 11.92 52.91 -3.80
C ALA A 53 11.96 52.56 -5.31
N ALA A 54 11.15 53.29 -6.08
CA ALA A 54 11.25 53.68 -7.50
C ALA A 54 11.69 52.71 -8.64
N GLU A 55 12.25 51.52 -8.41
CA GLU A 55 12.94 50.78 -9.50
C GLU A 55 12.42 49.36 -9.77
N THR A 56 11.63 48.75 -8.88
CA THR A 56 11.05 47.43 -9.15
C THR A 56 9.68 47.53 -9.81
N PRO A 57 9.50 47.08 -11.07
CA PRO A 57 8.20 47.09 -11.72
C PRO A 57 7.27 46.12 -11.01
N LEU A 58 6.14 46.62 -10.51
CA LEU A 58 5.09 45.87 -9.79
C LEU A 58 4.72 44.54 -10.47
N GLY A 59 4.73 44.52 -11.81
CA GLY A 59 4.45 43.31 -12.59
C GLY A 59 5.41 42.16 -12.31
N SER A 60 6.70 42.43 -12.10
CA SER A 60 7.69 41.38 -11.81
C SER A 60 7.46 40.71 -10.46
N ALA A 61 7.18 41.50 -9.41
CA ALA A 61 6.86 40.98 -8.08
C ALA A 61 5.60 40.11 -8.10
N LEU A 62 4.57 40.55 -8.83
CA LEU A 62 3.33 39.78 -9.00
C LEU A 62 3.58 38.47 -9.74
N ILE A 63 4.39 38.47 -10.79
CA ILE A 63 4.74 37.26 -11.56
C ILE A 63 5.45 36.24 -10.66
N PHE A 64 6.48 36.66 -9.90
CA PHE A 64 7.19 35.75 -8.99
C PHE A 64 6.26 35.17 -7.93
N PHE A 65 5.39 35.99 -7.35
CA PHE A 65 4.42 35.54 -6.38
C PHE A 65 3.45 34.49 -6.95
N ILE A 66 2.89 34.74 -8.15
CA ILE A 66 1.99 33.81 -8.83
C ILE A 66 2.70 32.49 -9.16
N ILE A 67 3.91 32.54 -9.73
CA ILE A 67 4.70 31.34 -10.05
C ILE A 67 4.95 30.51 -8.77
N GLY A 68 5.35 31.17 -7.69
CA GLY A 68 5.58 30.51 -6.41
C GLY A 68 4.33 29.83 -5.86
N LEU A 69 3.17 30.48 -5.99
CA LEU A 69 1.88 29.93 -5.58
C LEU A 69 1.52 28.67 -6.39
N PHE A 70 1.67 28.69 -7.72
CA PHE A 70 1.44 27.51 -8.56
C PHE A 70 2.37 26.34 -8.23
N LEU A 71 3.67 26.60 -8.08
CA LEU A 71 4.65 25.56 -7.73
C LEU A 71 4.39 24.96 -6.34
N SER A 72 4.06 25.79 -5.36
CA SER A 72 3.74 25.32 -4.01
C SER A 72 2.44 24.52 -3.97
N ALA A 73 1.39 24.97 -4.67
CA ALA A 73 0.12 24.24 -4.78
C ALA A 73 0.29 22.90 -5.48
N GLY A 74 1.04 22.87 -6.59
CA GLY A 74 1.37 21.63 -7.31
C GLY A 74 2.21 20.68 -6.45
N GLY A 75 3.22 21.19 -5.75
CA GLY A 75 4.04 20.42 -4.81
C GLY A 75 3.23 19.82 -3.66
N LEU A 76 2.32 20.60 -3.07
CA LEU A 76 1.43 20.15 -2.00
C LEU A 76 0.45 19.08 -2.48
N PHE A 77 -0.16 19.28 -3.66
CA PHE A 77 -1.04 18.29 -4.26
C PHE A 77 -0.32 16.97 -4.49
N LEU A 78 0.88 17.01 -5.09
CA LEU A 78 1.71 15.84 -5.33
C LEU A 78 2.10 15.17 -4.00
N LEU A 79 2.42 15.95 -2.96
CA LEU A 79 2.69 15.43 -1.62
C LEU A 79 1.49 14.69 -1.03
N VAL A 80 0.27 15.21 -1.15
CA VAL A 80 -0.94 14.53 -0.67
C VAL A 80 -1.17 13.23 -1.43
N VAL A 81 -0.98 13.23 -2.76
CA VAL A 81 -1.06 12.04 -3.59
C VAL A 81 -0.02 11.01 -3.15
N VAL A 82 1.22 11.43 -2.91
CA VAL A 82 2.29 10.58 -2.37
C VAL A 82 1.85 10.00 -1.02
N VAL A 83 1.46 10.81 -0.04
CA VAL A 83 1.05 10.30 1.28
C VAL A 83 -0.08 9.28 1.16
N LYS A 84 -1.03 9.48 0.26
CA LYS A 84 -2.13 8.54 0.02
C LYS A 84 -1.63 7.23 -0.60
N ILE A 85 -0.75 7.27 -1.59
CA ILE A 85 -0.12 6.09 -2.21
C ILE A 85 0.81 5.38 -1.21
N PHE A 86 1.45 6.13 -0.32
CA PHE A 86 2.36 5.64 0.70
C PHE A 86 1.66 5.23 2.01
N SER A 87 0.33 5.29 2.08
CA SER A 87 -0.45 4.67 3.15
C SER A 87 -0.43 3.15 2.97
N ARG A 88 0.75 2.56 3.11
CA ARG A 88 0.94 1.12 3.08
C ARG A 88 0.33 0.53 4.34
N TYR A 89 -0.39 -0.56 4.16
CA TYR A 89 -0.69 -1.46 5.24
C TYR A 89 0.16 -2.72 5.06
N GLU A 90 0.83 -3.13 6.13
CA GLU A 90 1.47 -4.44 6.22
C GLU A 90 0.55 -5.34 7.02
N ILE A 91 0.32 -6.56 6.53
CA ILE A 91 -0.48 -7.56 7.24
C ILE A 91 0.46 -8.65 7.75
N PHE A 92 0.46 -8.84 9.06
CA PHE A 92 1.10 -9.96 9.71
C PHE A 92 0.05 -10.94 10.18
N ILE A 93 0.20 -12.20 9.81
CA ILE A 93 -0.66 -13.27 10.27
C ILE A 93 0.19 -14.21 11.11
N ASP A 94 -0.14 -14.32 12.40
CA ASP A 94 0.50 -15.25 13.33
C ASP A 94 -0.50 -16.32 13.75
N VAL A 95 -0.34 -17.52 13.18
CA VAL A 95 -1.23 -18.67 13.43
C VAL A 95 -1.03 -19.21 14.84
N SER A 96 0.18 -19.09 15.41
CA SER A 96 0.46 -19.60 16.75
C SER A 96 -0.25 -18.80 17.84
N GLN A 97 -0.43 -17.50 17.60
CA GLN A 97 -1.16 -16.60 18.49
C GLN A 97 -2.64 -16.46 18.10
N GLY A 98 -3.01 -16.89 16.90
CA GLY A 98 -4.34 -16.67 16.34
C GLY A 98 -4.64 -15.18 16.15
N ILE A 99 -3.67 -14.39 15.68
CA ILE A 99 -3.81 -12.94 15.51
C ILE A 99 -3.48 -12.53 14.08
N VAL A 100 -4.32 -11.67 13.51
CA VAL A 100 -4.06 -10.91 12.28
C VAL A 100 -3.79 -9.46 12.66
N GLN A 101 -2.60 -8.96 12.36
CA GLN A 101 -2.18 -7.59 12.68
C GLN A 101 -2.09 -6.78 11.39
N GLN A 102 -2.89 -5.74 11.28
CA GLN A 102 -2.82 -4.77 10.21
C GLN A 102 -2.11 -3.52 10.74
N THR A 103 -0.97 -3.20 10.14
CA THR A 103 -0.15 -2.05 10.53
C THR A 103 -0.13 -1.04 9.39
N TRP A 104 -0.58 0.19 9.64
CA TRP A 104 -0.47 1.30 8.71
C TRP A 104 0.74 2.15 9.05
N GLY A 105 1.61 2.39 8.08
CA GLY A 105 2.81 3.20 8.29
C GLY A 105 3.25 3.94 7.06
N LEU A 106 3.50 5.24 7.23
CA LEU A 106 4.49 5.91 6.40
C LEU A 106 5.84 5.34 6.83
N GLN A 107 6.46 4.55 5.94
CA GLN A 107 7.70 3.81 6.19
C GLN A 107 8.87 4.70 6.69
N LEU A 108 8.70 6.03 6.65
CA LEU A 108 9.74 7.00 6.97
C LEU A 108 9.82 7.41 8.46
N PHE A 109 8.76 7.33 9.28
CA PHE A 109 8.83 7.89 10.64
C PHE A 109 8.25 7.04 11.79
N ALA A 110 7.18 6.26 11.59
CA ALA A 110 6.67 5.28 12.57
C ALA A 110 5.43 4.57 12.02
N PRO A 111 5.11 3.34 12.48
CA PRO A 111 3.77 2.80 12.30
C PRO A 111 2.76 3.75 12.99
N ILE A 112 1.87 4.34 12.19
CA ILE A 112 0.94 5.39 12.64
C ILE A 112 -0.24 4.74 13.36
N ARG A 113 -0.68 3.57 12.88
CA ARG A 113 -1.77 2.81 13.48
C ARG A 113 -1.50 1.33 13.37
N ARG A 114 -1.89 0.60 14.40
CA ARG A 114 -1.93 -0.86 14.42
C ARG A 114 -3.32 -1.28 14.85
N LYS A 115 -3.89 -2.24 14.14
CA LYS A 115 -5.11 -2.93 14.55
C LYS A 115 -4.83 -4.42 14.57
N ASP A 116 -5.21 -5.03 15.67
CA ASP A 116 -5.09 -6.47 15.86
C ASP A 116 -6.50 -7.06 15.81
N PHE A 117 -6.63 -8.17 15.10
CA PHE A 117 -7.87 -8.92 14.93
C PHE A 117 -7.62 -10.37 15.32
N GLY A 118 -8.63 -11.04 15.88
CA GLY A 118 -8.53 -12.47 16.17
C GLY A 118 -8.65 -13.26 14.87
N LEU A 119 -7.74 -14.20 14.62
CA LEU A 119 -7.84 -15.09 13.46
C LEU A 119 -9.12 -15.93 13.51
N GLY A 120 -9.60 -16.27 14.72
CA GLY A 120 -10.88 -16.97 14.94
C GLY A 120 -12.12 -16.13 14.60
N ASP A 121 -11.98 -14.83 14.38
CA ASP A 121 -13.07 -13.96 13.93
C ASP A 121 -13.36 -14.14 12.43
N TYR A 122 -12.54 -14.92 11.72
CA TYR A 122 -12.62 -15.15 10.29
C TYR A 122 -12.92 -16.61 9.97
N ARG A 123 -13.73 -16.84 8.93
CA ARG A 123 -14.22 -18.18 8.57
C ARG A 123 -13.58 -18.78 7.34
N ALA A 124 -13.19 -17.94 6.39
CA ALA A 124 -12.78 -18.37 5.06
C ALA A 124 -11.90 -17.31 4.42
N ILE A 125 -11.14 -17.71 3.42
CA ILE A 125 -10.49 -16.80 2.48
C ILE A 125 -11.40 -16.68 1.28
N ALA A 126 -11.72 -15.46 0.86
CA ALA A 126 -12.51 -15.22 -0.33
C ALA A 126 -11.69 -14.65 -1.49
N LEU A 127 -12.01 -15.12 -2.69
CA LEU A 127 -11.66 -14.44 -3.93
C LEU A 127 -12.87 -13.66 -4.41
N ARG A 128 -12.73 -12.35 -4.63
CA ARG A 128 -13.84 -11.50 -5.09
C ARG A 128 -13.32 -10.46 -6.08
N TYR A 129 -14.12 -10.12 -7.08
CA TYR A 129 -13.84 -8.94 -7.90
C TYR A 129 -13.91 -7.68 -7.03
N TRP A 130 -12.81 -6.95 -7.01
CA TRP A 130 -12.67 -5.70 -6.30
C TRP A 130 -12.82 -4.56 -7.31
N SER A 131 -13.68 -3.59 -7.01
CA SER A 131 -13.89 -2.42 -7.87
C SER A 131 -12.77 -1.38 -7.73
N GLY A 132 -11.60 -1.78 -7.23
CA GLY A 132 -10.40 -0.97 -7.26
C GLY A 132 -10.00 -0.80 -8.72
N THR A 133 -10.16 0.41 -9.25
CA THR A 133 -9.68 0.74 -10.59
C THR A 133 -8.16 0.62 -10.58
N THR A 134 -7.62 -0.38 -11.29
CA THR A 134 -6.24 -0.33 -11.76
C THR A 134 -6.04 0.92 -12.62
N GLU A 135 -4.79 1.30 -12.87
CA GLU A 135 -4.47 2.39 -13.80
C GLU A 135 -5.09 2.18 -15.19
N ASN A 136 -5.39 0.93 -15.55
CA ASN A 136 -6.02 0.54 -16.81
C ASN A 136 -7.56 0.44 -16.75
N GLY A 137 -8.17 0.68 -15.58
CA GLY A 137 -9.62 0.56 -15.38
C GLY A 137 -10.15 -0.88 -15.39
N GLU A 138 -9.27 -1.88 -15.41
CA GLU A 138 -9.67 -3.29 -15.35
C GLU A 138 -9.99 -3.70 -13.91
N PRO A 139 -11.05 -4.50 -13.69
CA PRO A 139 -11.40 -4.99 -12.36
C PRO A 139 -10.32 -5.95 -11.86
N THR A 140 -9.84 -5.75 -10.64
CA THR A 140 -8.87 -6.66 -10.01
C THR A 140 -9.56 -7.71 -9.18
N LEU A 141 -8.86 -8.81 -8.92
CA LEU A 141 -9.28 -9.85 -8.02
C LEU A 141 -8.68 -9.61 -6.64
N GLY A 142 -9.54 -9.24 -5.70
CA GLY A 142 -9.19 -9.12 -4.30
C GLY A 142 -9.20 -10.49 -3.62
N VAL A 143 -8.17 -10.77 -2.84
CA VAL A 143 -8.14 -11.84 -1.86
C VAL A 143 -8.45 -11.24 -0.50
N LEU A 144 -9.48 -11.76 0.17
CA LEU A 144 -9.98 -11.24 1.44
C LEU A 144 -10.05 -12.33 2.50
N LEU A 145 -9.95 -11.94 3.75
CA LEU A 145 -10.28 -12.76 4.91
C LEU A 145 -11.74 -12.45 5.29
N LEU A 146 -12.65 -13.41 5.12
CA LEU A 146 -14.09 -13.24 5.41
C LEU A 146 -14.35 -13.35 6.91
N GLY A 147 -14.94 -12.32 7.48
CA GLY A 147 -15.30 -12.29 8.89
C GLY A 147 -16.57 -13.09 9.20
N ASN A 148 -16.65 -13.65 10.41
CA ASN A 148 -17.89 -14.19 10.98
C ASN A 148 -18.74 -13.06 11.59
N THR A 149 -18.10 -12.21 12.38
CA THR A 149 -18.70 -11.11 13.14
C THR A 149 -17.99 -9.78 12.88
N GLY A 150 -16.73 -9.84 12.46
CA GLY A 150 -15.95 -8.69 11.99
C GLY A 150 -16.20 -8.39 10.51
N GLY A 151 -15.88 -7.16 10.09
CA GLY A 151 -15.81 -6.84 8.66
C GLY A 151 -14.67 -7.62 7.97
N ASP A 152 -14.82 -7.80 6.66
CA ASP A 152 -13.81 -8.49 5.85
C ASP A 152 -12.49 -7.72 5.84
N ILE A 153 -11.37 -8.44 5.93
CA ILE A 153 -10.03 -7.85 5.75
C ILE A 153 -9.59 -8.09 4.32
N PHE A 154 -9.39 -7.01 3.57
CA PHE A 154 -8.71 -7.08 2.28
C PHE A 154 -7.22 -7.38 2.49
N LEU A 155 -6.72 -8.45 1.88
CA LEU A 155 -5.31 -8.86 2.01
C LEU A 155 -4.45 -8.25 0.91
N TYR A 156 -4.88 -8.40 -0.34
CA TYR A 156 -4.22 -7.87 -1.53
C TYR A 156 -5.09 -8.10 -2.78
N ASP A 157 -4.77 -7.46 -3.89
CA ASP A 157 -5.35 -7.76 -5.21
C ASP A 157 -4.33 -8.20 -6.25
N LEU A 158 -4.83 -8.92 -7.25
CA LEU A 158 -4.09 -9.43 -8.39
C LEU A 158 -4.89 -9.23 -9.68
N PRO A 159 -4.23 -8.94 -10.81
CA PRO A 159 -4.90 -8.83 -12.10
C PRO A 159 -5.26 -10.21 -12.70
N ASP A 160 -4.50 -11.26 -12.36
CA ASP A 160 -4.66 -12.59 -12.92
C ASP A 160 -5.38 -13.52 -11.92
N TYR A 161 -6.50 -14.09 -12.35
CA TYR A 161 -7.28 -15.05 -11.56
C TYR A 161 -6.48 -16.31 -11.18
N SER A 162 -5.68 -16.85 -12.10
CA SER A 162 -4.90 -18.06 -11.84
C SER A 162 -3.87 -17.82 -10.74
N GLN A 163 -3.16 -16.69 -10.82
CA GLN A 163 -2.22 -16.27 -9.79
C GLN A 163 -2.95 -15.99 -8.45
N ALA A 164 -4.08 -15.28 -8.49
CA ALA A 164 -4.87 -15.00 -7.29
C ALA A 164 -5.34 -16.27 -6.59
N ARG A 165 -5.79 -17.26 -7.37
CA ARG A 165 -6.25 -18.55 -6.87
C ARG A 165 -5.12 -19.36 -6.24
N ASP A 166 -3.96 -19.44 -6.88
CA ASP A 166 -2.81 -20.17 -6.35
C ASP A 166 -2.30 -19.54 -5.04
N GLU A 167 -2.25 -18.21 -4.97
CA GLU A 167 -1.87 -17.48 -3.76
C GLU A 167 -2.91 -17.62 -2.65
N ALA A 168 -4.21 -17.60 -2.97
CA ALA A 168 -5.28 -17.82 -2.01
C ALA A 168 -5.31 -19.28 -1.50
N MET A 169 -5.00 -20.26 -2.36
CA MET A 169 -4.84 -21.66 -1.96
C MET A 169 -3.67 -21.86 -1.00
N PHE A 170 -2.56 -21.14 -1.21
CA PHE A 170 -1.45 -21.13 -0.26
C PHE A 170 -1.90 -20.61 1.12
N LEU A 171 -2.65 -19.50 1.16
CA LEU A 171 -3.20 -18.97 2.41
C LEU A 171 -4.19 -19.93 3.07
N THR A 172 -5.03 -20.60 2.28
CA THR A 172 -6.01 -21.61 2.72
C THR A 172 -5.30 -22.73 3.46
N TRP A 173 -4.21 -23.23 2.88
CA TRP A 173 -3.36 -24.23 3.51
C TRP A 173 -2.67 -23.70 4.76
N PHE A 174 -2.07 -22.51 4.69
CA PHE A 174 -1.30 -21.92 5.81
C PHE A 174 -2.18 -21.62 7.04
N LEU A 175 -3.39 -21.11 6.80
CA LEU A 175 -4.34 -20.73 7.85
C LEU A 175 -5.30 -21.85 8.25
N SER A 176 -5.33 -22.95 7.49
CA SER A 176 -6.33 -24.02 7.62
C SER A 176 -7.77 -23.51 7.56
N LEU A 177 -8.01 -22.51 6.71
CA LEU A 177 -9.34 -21.94 6.44
C LEU A 177 -9.80 -22.35 5.04
N PRO A 178 -11.11 -22.60 4.82
CA PRO A 178 -11.63 -22.91 3.48
C PRO A 178 -11.52 -21.72 2.52
N LEU A 179 -11.42 -22.02 1.22
CA LEU A 179 -11.45 -21.04 0.14
C LEU A 179 -12.87 -20.88 -0.40
N GLU A 180 -13.43 -19.68 -0.33
CA GLU A 180 -14.71 -19.28 -0.94
C GLU A 180 -14.44 -18.49 -2.23
N ASP A 181 -14.76 -19.06 -3.40
CA ASP A 181 -14.68 -18.32 -4.65
C ASP A 181 -15.98 -17.53 -4.89
N LEU A 182 -15.94 -16.21 -4.64
CA LEU A 182 -17.04 -15.26 -4.85
C LEU A 182 -16.93 -14.52 -6.20
N THR A 183 -16.00 -14.92 -7.07
CA THR A 183 -15.85 -14.30 -8.41
C THR A 183 -16.91 -14.76 -9.39
N LYS A 184 -17.46 -15.96 -9.15
CA LYS A 184 -18.57 -16.52 -9.91
C LYS A 184 -19.82 -16.31 -9.06
N ASP A 185 -20.90 -15.82 -9.67
CA ASP A 185 -22.25 -15.86 -9.08
C ASP A 185 -22.75 -17.28 -8.76
N HIS A 186 -21.89 -18.31 -8.77
CA HIS A 186 -22.22 -19.71 -8.58
C HIS A 186 -21.34 -20.34 -7.50
N LYS A 187 -21.99 -20.72 -6.40
CA LYS A 187 -21.50 -21.61 -5.34
C LYS A 187 -20.65 -22.73 -5.94
N THR A 188 -19.34 -22.65 -5.75
CA THR A 188 -18.46 -23.79 -5.98
C THR A 188 -17.88 -24.18 -4.63
N ASN A 189 -18.56 -25.13 -3.96
CA ASN A 189 -18.04 -25.80 -2.77
C ASN A 189 -16.89 -26.72 -3.24
N ALA A 190 -15.67 -26.20 -3.23
CA ALA A 190 -14.48 -27.00 -3.46
C ALA A 190 -13.86 -27.38 -2.11
N GLU A 191 -14.28 -28.53 -1.56
CA GLU A 191 -13.44 -29.26 -0.60
C GLU A 191 -12.16 -29.66 -1.34
N SER A 192 -11.03 -29.11 -0.94
CA SER A 192 -9.72 -29.46 -1.51
C SER A 192 -9.01 -30.48 -0.62
N PRO A 193 -8.61 -31.64 -1.19
CA PRO A 193 -7.47 -32.36 -0.70
C PRO A 193 -6.46 -32.58 -1.85
N CYS A 194 -5.53 -31.65 -2.02
CA CYS A 194 -4.23 -31.94 -2.62
C CYS A 194 -3.13 -31.32 -1.74
N PRO A 195 -2.12 -32.10 -1.32
CA PRO A 195 -1.00 -31.58 -0.56
C PRO A 195 -0.12 -30.73 -1.48
N TRP A 196 -0.02 -29.43 -1.17
CA TRP A 196 0.93 -28.54 -1.84
C TRP A 196 2.37 -29.01 -1.56
N PRO A 197 3.23 -29.16 -2.59
CA PRO A 197 4.65 -29.42 -2.39
C PRO A 197 5.26 -28.19 -1.71
N GLY A 198 5.80 -28.38 -0.51
CA GLY A 198 6.14 -27.31 0.43
C GLY A 198 6.88 -26.11 -0.17
N TYR A 199 6.50 -24.92 0.27
CA TYR A 199 7.22 -23.68 -0.03
C TYR A 199 8.66 -23.79 0.53
N PRO A 200 9.70 -23.44 -0.24
CA PRO A 200 11.05 -23.39 0.29
C PRO A 200 11.12 -22.32 1.39
N ILE A 201 11.36 -22.75 2.62
CA ILE A 201 11.69 -21.87 3.74
C ILE A 201 13.00 -21.18 3.37
N ASP A 202 13.00 -19.84 3.29
CA ASP A 202 14.17 -19.02 3.00
C ASP A 202 15.17 -19.11 4.17
N SER A 203 15.93 -20.21 4.21
CA SER A 203 16.94 -20.51 5.23
C SER A 203 18.25 -19.76 4.99
N ASP A 204 18.40 -19.08 3.85
CA ASP A 204 19.70 -18.67 3.32
C ASP A 204 20.21 -17.31 3.84
N ARG A 205 19.42 -16.59 4.65
CA ARG A 205 19.85 -15.29 5.23
C ARG A 205 20.45 -15.35 6.63
N ARG A 206 20.52 -16.53 7.27
CA ARG A 206 21.01 -16.61 8.66
C ARG A 206 22.54 -16.59 8.82
N ASN A 207 23.32 -16.58 7.72
CA ASN A 207 24.78 -16.77 7.78
C ASN A 207 25.64 -15.59 7.27
N LYS A 208 25.12 -14.36 7.22
CA LYS A 208 25.89 -13.17 6.79
C LYS A 208 26.00 -12.06 7.85
N ARG A 209 26.00 -12.43 9.12
CA ARG A 209 26.43 -11.56 10.23
C ARG A 209 27.51 -12.28 11.05
N GLY A 210 28.69 -12.37 10.45
CA GLY A 210 29.95 -12.74 11.07
C GLY A 210 30.99 -11.74 10.62
#